data_AF-A0A9E8QNX6-F1
#
_entry.id   AF-A0A9E8QNX6-F1
#
_cell.length_a   1.000
_cell.length_b   1.000
_cell.length_c   1.000
_cell.angle_alpha   90.00
_cell.angle_beta   90.00
_cell.angle_gamma   90.00
#
_symmetry.space_group_name_H-M   'P 1'
#
loop_
_entity.id
_entity.type
_entity.pdbx_description
1 polymer ?
#
loop_
_entity_poly.entity_id
_entity_poly.type
_entity_poly.pdbx_seq_one_letter_code
_entity_poly.pdbx_strand_id
1 'polypeptide(L)'
;MDLTPHHFNPAGRLFEFLRHSKQQSRVGVAATWSGYLGVDEYSVDFFAGVSEVLALPDHARDAFASLPSRVKQYLDEDDLEGALTQASTALDQGTRMLHGAVDEFTRLYGDDAVTEIKGLSNFLRGEFQGRDGDAAAIEAATDTFTTVRDLADELVKALDDDDDLAPDLRLLLLNQALAFRQAVSLSRAGGIEAVGLERDRAVGLIVAHPTVAAELRRKPKLRIKLLALIAAAGVVASAFNSVIESAEKVDHLVGIVMAEPDDPKAVTDLPPSSEEGAAPSAPAAPTP
;
A
#
# COMPACT_ATOMS: atom_id res chain seq x y z
N MET A 1 -13.51 5.94 -8.03
CA MET A 1 -13.81 5.19 -6.80
C MET A 1 -13.29 6.05 -5.68
N ASP A 2 -14.15 6.53 -4.79
CA ASP A 2 -13.74 7.59 -3.87
C ASP A 2 -13.18 6.96 -2.59
N LEU A 3 -11.90 7.22 -2.31
CA LEU A 3 -11.25 6.86 -1.05
C LEU A 3 -11.62 7.91 0.00
N THR A 4 -12.06 7.45 1.17
CA THR A 4 -12.20 8.32 2.34
C THR A 4 -10.88 8.34 3.12
N PRO A 5 -10.62 9.37 3.94
CA PRO A 5 -9.45 9.42 4.82
C PRO A 5 -9.28 8.22 5.76
N HIS A 6 -10.34 7.44 6.02
CA HIS A 6 -10.25 6.20 6.81
C HIS A 6 -9.50 5.08 6.08
N HIS A 7 -9.39 5.09 4.76
CA HIS A 7 -8.71 4.02 4.01
C HIS A 7 -7.18 4.05 4.17
N PHE A 8 -6.62 5.10 4.76
CA PHE A 8 -5.18 5.29 4.97
C PHE A 8 -4.63 4.59 6.23
N ASN A 9 -5.46 3.82 6.95
CA ASN A 9 -5.03 3.01 8.09
C ASN A 9 -5.90 1.75 8.20
N PRO A 10 -5.38 0.65 8.78
CA PRO A 10 -6.10 -0.62 8.83
C PRO A 10 -7.41 -0.56 9.62
N ALA A 11 -7.45 0.14 10.76
CA ALA A 11 -8.68 0.30 11.55
C ALA A 11 -9.77 1.04 10.77
N GLY A 12 -9.39 2.05 9.97
CA GLY A 12 -10.34 2.81 9.16
C GLY A 12 -10.87 2.02 7.98
N ARG A 13 -10.03 1.21 7.34
CA ARG A 13 -10.48 0.23 6.32
C ARG A 13 -11.48 -0.76 6.91
N LEU A 14 -11.19 -1.30 8.10
CA LEU A 14 -12.10 -2.20 8.81
C LEU A 14 -13.42 -1.50 9.14
N PHE A 15 -13.36 -0.29 9.67
CA PHE A 15 -14.54 0.54 9.95
C PHE A 15 -15.39 0.77 8.70
N GLU A 16 -14.79 1.20 7.59
CA GLU A 16 -15.52 1.49 6.36
C GLU A 16 -16.18 0.22 5.78
N PHE A 17 -15.50 -0.92 5.86
CA PHE A 17 -16.06 -2.21 5.46
C PHE A 17 -17.27 -2.63 6.31
N LEU A 18 -17.13 -2.58 7.65
CA LEU A 18 -18.20 -2.95 8.58
C LEU A 18 -19.40 -1.99 8.45
N ARG A 19 -19.13 -0.69 8.27
CA ARG A 19 -20.14 0.34 8.02
C ARG A 19 -20.87 0.11 6.69
N HIS A 20 -20.12 -0.15 5.61
CA HIS A 20 -20.70 -0.44 4.31
C HIS A 20 -21.63 -1.64 4.38
N SER A 21 -21.20 -2.70 5.06
CA SER A 21 -22.00 -3.93 5.22
C SER A 21 -23.31 -3.69 5.98
N LYS A 22 -23.31 -2.83 7.01
CA LYS A 22 -24.55 -2.43 7.72
C LYS A 22 -25.49 -1.56 6.87
N GLN A 23 -24.98 -0.87 5.86
CA GLN A 23 -25.80 -0.05 4.96
C GLN A 23 -26.47 -0.87 3.87
N GLN A 24 -25.99 -2.09 3.61
CA GLN A 24 -26.62 -3.00 2.68
C GLN A 24 -27.74 -3.75 3.41
N SER A 25 -28.94 -3.76 2.80
CA SER A 25 -30.04 -4.60 3.25
C SER A 25 -30.54 -5.41 2.06
N ARG A 26 -30.94 -6.67 2.30
CA ARG A 26 -31.51 -7.58 1.28
C ARG A 26 -30.56 -8.03 0.18
N VAL A 27 -29.25 -7.86 0.38
CA VAL A 27 -28.19 -8.34 -0.51
C VAL A 27 -27.46 -9.51 0.17
N GLY A 28 -26.89 -10.42 -0.62
CA GLY A 28 -26.05 -11.49 -0.09
C GLY A 28 -24.72 -10.96 0.47
N VAL A 29 -24.05 -11.75 1.30
CA VAL A 29 -22.72 -11.40 1.84
C VAL A 29 -21.70 -11.22 0.71
N ALA A 30 -21.61 -12.15 -0.24
CA ALA A 30 -20.69 -12.07 -1.38
C ALA A 30 -20.90 -10.81 -2.21
N ALA A 31 -22.15 -10.51 -2.58
CA ALA A 31 -22.53 -9.31 -3.32
C ALA A 31 -22.20 -8.02 -2.54
N THR A 32 -22.37 -8.01 -1.22
CA THR A 32 -21.99 -6.88 -0.37
C THR A 32 -20.47 -6.65 -0.39
N TRP A 33 -19.69 -7.73 -0.25
CA TRP A 33 -18.23 -7.64 -0.23
C TRP A 33 -17.68 -7.26 -1.61
N SER A 34 -18.22 -7.85 -2.67
CA SER A 34 -17.95 -7.49 -4.08
C SER A 34 -18.25 -6.01 -4.34
N GLY A 35 -19.40 -5.51 -3.87
CA GLY A 35 -19.77 -4.10 -3.99
C GLY A 35 -18.83 -3.15 -3.24
N TYR A 36 -18.37 -3.55 -2.04
CA TYR A 36 -17.36 -2.79 -1.31
C TYR A 36 -16.01 -2.77 -2.03
N LEU A 37 -15.53 -3.93 -2.46
CA LEU A 37 -14.24 -4.11 -3.13
C LEU A 37 -14.24 -3.56 -4.56
N GLY A 38 -15.41 -3.39 -5.18
CA GLY A 38 -15.55 -2.93 -6.56
C GLY A 38 -15.07 -3.95 -7.59
N VAL A 39 -15.17 -5.25 -7.29
CA VAL A 39 -14.71 -6.37 -8.12
C VAL A 39 -15.84 -7.37 -8.33
N ASP A 40 -15.79 -8.15 -9.41
CA ASP A 40 -16.79 -9.18 -9.69
C ASP A 40 -16.77 -10.31 -8.64
N GLU A 41 -17.96 -10.80 -8.26
CA GLU A 41 -18.09 -11.96 -7.39
C GLU A 41 -17.36 -13.15 -8.04
N TYR A 42 -16.62 -13.94 -7.24
CA TYR A 42 -15.87 -15.12 -7.73
C TYR A 42 -14.67 -14.84 -8.65
N SER A 43 -14.29 -13.57 -8.85
CA SER A 43 -13.00 -13.24 -9.48
C SER A 43 -11.82 -13.55 -8.56
N VAL A 44 -10.61 -13.70 -9.12
CA VAL A 44 -9.38 -13.84 -8.31
C VAL A 44 -9.20 -12.63 -7.39
N ASP A 45 -9.53 -11.43 -7.88
CA ASP A 45 -9.45 -10.19 -7.11
C ASP A 45 -10.47 -10.16 -5.97
N PHE A 46 -11.64 -10.79 -6.11
CA PHE A 46 -12.58 -10.95 -5.01
C PHE A 46 -11.97 -11.75 -3.87
N PHE A 47 -11.35 -12.90 -4.15
CA PHE A 47 -10.71 -13.71 -3.11
C PHE A 47 -9.49 -13.04 -2.48
N ALA A 48 -8.69 -12.32 -3.29
CA ALA A 48 -7.60 -11.51 -2.78
C ALA A 48 -8.12 -10.39 -1.85
N GLY A 49 -9.14 -9.64 -2.29
CA GLY A 49 -9.76 -8.58 -1.47
C GLY A 49 -10.42 -9.11 -0.20
N VAL A 50 -11.11 -10.26 -0.27
CA VAL A 50 -11.62 -10.99 0.90
C VAL A 50 -10.49 -11.28 1.88
N SER A 51 -9.37 -11.84 1.41
CA SER A 51 -8.19 -12.13 2.25
C SER A 51 -7.64 -10.88 2.93
N GLU A 52 -7.54 -9.76 2.21
CA GLU A 52 -7.12 -8.48 2.79
C GLU A 52 -8.07 -8.00 3.88
N VAL A 53 -9.39 -8.09 3.66
CA VAL A 53 -10.39 -7.73 4.67
C VAL A 53 -10.28 -8.61 5.91
N LEU A 54 -10.06 -9.91 5.76
CA LEU A 54 -9.91 -10.84 6.88
C LEU A 54 -8.70 -10.53 7.76
N ALA A 55 -7.64 -9.94 7.20
CA ALA A 55 -6.43 -9.58 7.92
C ALA A 55 -6.56 -8.23 8.66
N LEU A 56 -7.54 -7.39 8.32
CA LEU A 56 -7.68 -6.04 8.89
C LEU A 56 -7.79 -5.99 10.42
N PRO A 57 -8.50 -6.90 11.12
CA PRO A 57 -8.51 -6.90 12.59
C PRO A 57 -7.11 -7.04 13.18
N ASP A 58 -6.28 -7.94 12.64
CA ASP A 58 -4.92 -8.15 13.13
C ASP A 58 -4.01 -6.98 12.76
N HIS A 59 -4.12 -6.44 11.55
CA HIS A 59 -3.41 -5.22 11.18
C HIS A 59 -3.81 -4.02 12.06
N ALA A 60 -5.06 -3.95 12.51
CA ALA A 60 -5.52 -2.92 13.45
C ALA A 60 -4.95 -3.14 14.86
N ARG A 61 -4.83 -4.39 15.31
CA ARG A 61 -4.12 -4.74 16.56
C ARG A 61 -2.66 -4.34 16.50
N ASP A 62 -1.96 -4.67 15.41
CA ASP A 62 -0.56 -4.32 15.23
C ASP A 62 -0.37 -2.79 15.19
N ALA A 63 -1.25 -2.09 14.49
CA ALA A 63 -1.27 -0.62 14.46
C ALA A 63 -1.49 -0.03 15.85
N PHE A 64 -2.47 -0.53 16.62
CA PHE A 64 -2.67 -0.13 18.01
C PHE A 64 -1.44 -0.44 18.86
N ALA A 65 -0.86 -1.64 18.74
CA ALA A 65 0.30 -2.07 19.50
C ALA A 65 1.52 -1.16 19.27
N SER A 66 1.69 -0.63 18.05
CA SER A 66 2.75 0.32 17.69
C SER A 66 2.54 1.74 18.23
N LEU A 67 1.35 2.08 18.74
CA LEU A 67 1.10 3.40 19.33
C LEU A 67 1.94 3.61 20.61
N PRO A 68 2.44 4.84 20.85
CA PRO A 68 3.10 5.15 22.10
C PRO A 68 2.16 4.97 23.31
N SER A 69 2.67 4.47 24.45
CA SER A 69 1.84 4.17 25.63
C SER A 69 1.02 5.36 26.16
N ARG A 70 1.54 6.58 26.01
CA ARG A 70 0.83 7.84 26.38
C ARG A 70 -0.44 8.10 25.56
N VAL A 71 -0.58 7.44 24.41
CA VAL A 71 -1.70 7.57 23.48
C VAL A 71 -2.73 6.50 23.78
N LYS A 72 -2.25 5.29 24.04
CA LYS A 72 -3.08 4.14 24.42
C LYS A 72 -3.96 4.43 25.63
N GLN A 73 -3.52 5.27 26.57
CA GLN A 73 -4.33 5.65 27.75
C GLN A 73 -5.66 6.36 27.42
N TYR A 74 -5.84 6.87 26.19
CA TYR A 74 -7.07 7.51 25.74
C TYR A 74 -8.03 6.54 25.04
N LEU A 75 -7.61 5.29 24.86
CA LEU A 75 -8.40 4.19 24.32
C LEU A 75 -8.60 3.17 25.43
N ASP A 76 -9.83 2.68 25.59
CA ASP A 76 -10.07 1.53 26.46
C ASP A 76 -9.61 0.26 25.71
N GLU A 77 -8.50 -0.32 26.18
CA GLU A 77 -7.87 -1.48 25.52
C GLU A 77 -8.78 -2.70 25.55
N ASP A 78 -9.56 -2.89 26.62
CA ASP A 78 -10.45 -4.04 26.76
C ASP A 78 -11.65 -3.92 25.79
N ASP A 79 -12.24 -2.73 25.69
CA ASP A 79 -13.34 -2.46 24.75
C ASP A 79 -12.88 -2.55 23.29
N LEU A 80 -11.69 -2.03 22.97
CA LEU A 80 -11.11 -2.11 21.64
C LEU A 80 -10.79 -3.56 21.24
N GLU A 81 -10.16 -4.34 22.12
CA GLU A 81 -9.87 -5.75 21.83
C GLU A 81 -11.16 -6.57 21.72
N GLY A 82 -12.17 -6.26 22.53
CA GLY A 82 -13.51 -6.82 22.40
C GLY A 82 -14.13 -6.52 21.03
N ALA A 83 -14.02 -5.28 20.55
CA ALA A 83 -14.51 -4.86 19.25
C ALA A 83 -13.78 -5.56 18.09
N LEU A 84 -12.43 -5.64 18.14
CA LEU A 84 -11.62 -6.31 17.13
C LEU A 84 -11.86 -7.83 17.09
N THR A 85 -12.11 -8.45 18.25
CA THR A 85 -12.50 -9.86 18.34
C THR A 85 -13.87 -10.12 17.74
N GLN A 86 -14.86 -9.26 18.00
CA GLN A 86 -16.17 -9.35 17.36
C GLN A 86 -16.06 -9.20 15.85
N ALA A 87 -15.31 -8.21 15.36
CA ALA A 87 -15.09 -8.01 13.93
C ALA A 87 -14.41 -9.22 13.29
N SER A 88 -13.35 -9.75 13.88
CA SER A 88 -12.66 -10.96 13.41
C SER A 88 -13.60 -12.17 13.34
N THR A 89 -14.40 -12.40 14.39
CA THR A 89 -15.38 -13.49 14.42
C THR A 89 -16.46 -13.31 13.34
N ALA A 90 -16.97 -12.09 13.18
CA ALA A 90 -17.96 -11.78 12.16
C ALA A 90 -17.40 -12.05 10.76
N LEU A 91 -16.17 -11.60 10.49
CA LEU A 91 -15.48 -11.79 9.22
C LEU A 91 -15.25 -13.29 8.90
N ASP A 92 -14.75 -14.08 9.85
CA ASP A 92 -14.60 -15.54 9.69
C ASP A 92 -15.94 -16.21 9.37
N GLN A 93 -16.99 -15.89 10.12
CA GLN A 93 -18.33 -16.44 9.85
C GLN A 93 -18.90 -15.94 8.52
N GLY A 94 -18.66 -14.69 8.14
CA GLY A 94 -19.05 -14.11 6.85
C GLY A 94 -18.53 -14.92 5.66
N THR A 95 -17.30 -15.42 5.73
CA THR A 95 -16.72 -16.27 4.65
C THR A 95 -17.44 -17.62 4.52
N ARG A 96 -17.99 -18.16 5.62
CA ARG A 96 -18.77 -19.40 5.61
C ARG A 96 -20.21 -19.16 5.14
N MET A 97 -20.65 -17.90 5.15
CA MET A 97 -22.00 -17.46 4.84
C MET A 97 -22.03 -16.57 3.60
N LEU A 98 -21.09 -16.74 2.65
CA LEU A 98 -21.01 -15.90 1.44
C LEU A 98 -22.33 -15.83 0.66
N HIS A 99 -23.10 -16.92 0.62
CA HIS A 99 -24.42 -17.00 -0.03
C HIS A 99 -25.59 -16.68 0.92
N GLY A 100 -25.30 -16.37 2.18
CA GLY A 100 -26.27 -16.02 3.21
C GLY A 100 -26.68 -14.55 3.16
N ALA A 101 -27.65 -14.19 4.01
CA ALA A 101 -28.13 -12.82 4.12
C ALA A 101 -27.11 -11.94 4.86
N VAL A 102 -26.84 -10.73 4.33
CA VAL A 102 -25.97 -9.76 5.01
C VAL A 102 -26.48 -9.37 6.40
N ASP A 103 -27.79 -9.44 6.64
CA ASP A 103 -28.41 -9.22 7.95
C ASP A 103 -27.91 -10.23 9.01
N GLU A 104 -27.59 -11.46 8.62
CA GLU A 104 -27.04 -12.47 9.54
C GLU A 104 -25.58 -12.17 9.88
N PHE A 105 -24.79 -11.76 8.88
CA PHE A 105 -23.41 -11.31 9.08
C PHE A 105 -23.32 -10.05 9.96
N THR A 106 -24.16 -9.04 9.70
CA THR A 106 -24.14 -7.76 10.42
C THR A 106 -24.60 -7.86 11.87
N ARG A 107 -25.36 -8.91 12.23
CA ARG A 107 -25.72 -9.20 13.63
C ARG A 107 -24.56 -9.70 14.48
N LEU A 108 -23.46 -10.13 13.86
CA LEU A 108 -22.29 -10.66 14.57
C LEU A 108 -21.41 -9.57 15.17
N TYR A 109 -21.65 -8.31 14.83
CA TYR A 109 -20.93 -7.16 15.40
C TYR A 109 -21.88 -6.00 15.75
N GLY A 110 -21.72 -5.49 16.98
CA GLY A 110 -22.52 -4.38 17.50
C GLY A 110 -22.17 -3.04 16.86
N ASP A 111 -23.04 -2.04 17.04
CA ASP A 111 -22.73 -0.64 16.67
C ASP A 111 -21.61 -0.06 17.55
N ASP A 112 -21.50 -0.54 18.79
CA ASP A 112 -20.42 -0.18 19.71
C ASP A 112 -19.06 -0.63 19.14
N ALA A 113 -18.96 -1.86 18.63
CA ALA A 113 -17.74 -2.36 18.00
C ALA A 113 -17.32 -1.51 16.78
N VAL A 114 -18.29 -1.10 15.94
CA VAL A 114 -18.01 -0.19 14.82
C VAL A 114 -17.53 1.18 15.31
N THR A 115 -18.07 1.65 16.44
CA THR A 115 -17.71 2.93 17.06
C THR A 115 -16.29 2.90 17.63
N GLU A 116 -15.92 1.83 18.34
CA GLU A 116 -14.57 1.66 18.89
C GLU A 116 -13.51 1.57 17.77
N ILE A 117 -13.78 0.79 16.72
CA ILE A 117 -12.88 0.66 15.57
C ILE A 117 -12.73 2.00 14.84
N LYS A 118 -13.83 2.78 14.71
CA LYS A 118 -13.76 4.16 14.19
C LYS A 118 -12.93 5.05 15.11
N GLY A 119 -13.07 4.90 16.42
CA GLY A 119 -12.25 5.57 17.44
C GLY A 119 -10.77 5.32 17.18
N LEU A 120 -10.35 4.07 17.14
CA LEU A 120 -8.98 3.68 16.80
C LEU A 120 -8.53 4.31 15.46
N SER A 121 -9.37 4.25 14.42
CA SER A 121 -9.04 4.89 13.14
C SER A 121 -8.81 6.39 13.27
N ASN A 122 -9.63 7.10 14.06
CA ASN A 122 -9.45 8.52 14.31
C ASN A 122 -8.15 8.79 15.09
N PHE A 123 -7.76 7.94 16.03
CA PHE A 123 -6.47 8.07 16.74
C PHE A 123 -5.28 7.83 15.81
N LEU A 124 -5.35 6.76 14.99
CA LEU A 124 -4.34 6.48 13.96
C LEU A 124 -4.24 7.61 12.93
N ARG A 125 -5.33 8.35 12.68
CA ARG A 125 -5.34 9.54 11.81
C ARG A 125 -4.96 10.85 12.50
N GLY A 126 -5.28 10.99 13.78
CA GLY A 126 -5.27 12.26 14.52
C GLY A 126 -4.06 12.48 15.43
N GLU A 127 -3.28 11.45 15.73
CA GLU A 127 -1.98 11.62 16.40
C GLU A 127 -0.77 11.40 15.49
N PHE A 128 -0.96 10.99 14.23
CA PHE A 128 0.14 10.82 13.28
C PHE A 128 0.58 12.11 12.57
N GLN A 129 -0.23 13.18 12.54
CA GLN A 129 0.00 14.31 11.63
C GLN A 129 -0.31 15.69 12.23
N GLY A 130 0.48 16.13 13.20
CA GLY A 130 0.60 17.56 13.54
C GLY A 130 1.28 18.41 12.44
N ARG A 131 1.10 18.06 11.16
CA ARG A 131 1.73 18.69 10.00
C ARG A 131 0.67 18.93 8.93
N ASP A 132 0.41 20.19 8.63
CA ASP A 132 -0.44 20.62 7.50
C ASP A 132 0.00 20.05 6.13
N GLY A 133 1.20 19.46 6.03
CA GLY A 133 1.71 18.81 4.83
C GLY A 133 1.02 17.50 4.45
N ASP A 134 0.31 16.85 5.38
CA ASP A 134 -0.18 15.50 5.14
C ASP A 134 -1.59 15.42 4.54
N ALA A 135 -2.45 16.41 4.81
CA ALA A 135 -3.75 16.49 4.13
C ALA A 135 -3.56 16.69 2.61
N ALA A 136 -2.58 17.52 2.23
CA ALA A 136 -2.18 17.71 0.85
C ALA A 136 -1.55 16.45 0.24
N ALA A 137 -0.78 15.68 1.00
CA ALA A 137 -0.24 14.39 0.54
C ALA A 137 -1.34 13.34 0.33
N ILE A 138 -2.33 13.27 1.23
CA ILE A 138 -3.51 12.40 1.13
C ILE A 138 -4.38 12.78 -0.08
N GLU A 139 -4.60 14.09 -0.31
CA GLU A 139 -5.32 14.61 -1.47
C GLU A 139 -4.58 14.26 -2.77
N ALA A 140 -3.28 14.58 -2.84
CA ALA A 140 -2.44 14.26 -3.99
C ALA A 140 -2.37 12.74 -4.27
N ALA A 141 -2.30 11.91 -3.23
CA ALA A 141 -2.33 10.46 -3.36
C ALA A 141 -3.68 9.97 -3.89
N THR A 142 -4.78 10.54 -3.41
CA THR A 142 -6.14 10.20 -3.88
C THR A 142 -6.32 10.55 -5.36
N ASP A 143 -5.85 11.73 -5.78
CA ASP A 143 -5.90 12.17 -7.17
C ASP A 143 -5.00 11.35 -8.08
N THR A 144 -3.81 10.98 -7.60
CA THR A 144 -2.81 10.21 -8.37
C THR A 144 -3.16 8.72 -8.44
N PHE A 145 -4.07 8.24 -7.60
CA PHE A 145 -4.45 6.83 -7.52
C PHE A 145 -5.03 6.29 -8.84
N THR A 146 -5.87 7.09 -9.50
CA THR A 146 -6.43 6.75 -10.81
C THR A 146 -5.33 6.74 -11.89
N THR A 147 -4.37 7.66 -11.79
CA THR A 147 -3.23 7.73 -12.70
C THR A 147 -2.36 6.47 -12.64
N VAL A 148 -2.11 5.90 -11.45
CA VAL A 148 -1.36 4.64 -11.31
C VAL A 148 -2.06 3.51 -12.06
N ARG A 149 -3.38 3.40 -11.92
CA ARG A 149 -4.18 2.38 -12.63
C ARG A 149 -4.07 2.54 -14.15
N ASP A 150 -4.30 3.75 -14.63
CA ASP A 150 -4.35 4.04 -16.06
C ASP A 150 -2.96 3.82 -16.69
N LEU A 151 -1.88 4.19 -16.00
CA LEU A 151 -0.50 3.89 -16.41
C LEU A 151 -0.18 2.39 -16.41
N ALA A 152 -0.70 1.63 -15.43
CA ALA A 152 -0.53 0.18 -15.40
C ALA A 152 -1.25 -0.48 -16.59
N ASP A 153 -2.49 -0.08 -16.89
CA ASP A 153 -3.23 -0.57 -18.06
C ASP A 153 -2.55 -0.18 -19.38
N GLU A 154 -2.01 1.03 -19.47
CA GLU A 154 -1.20 1.46 -20.62
C GLU A 154 0.08 0.65 -20.79
N LEU A 155 0.73 0.26 -19.68
CA LEU A 155 1.92 -0.57 -19.71
C LEU A 155 1.59 -2.01 -20.14
N VAL A 156 0.50 -2.59 -19.63
CA VAL A 156 -0.02 -3.90 -20.07
C VAL A 156 -0.22 -3.89 -21.59
N LYS A 157 -0.97 -2.90 -22.10
CA LYS A 157 -1.22 -2.79 -23.54
C LYS A 157 0.07 -2.64 -24.35
N ALA A 158 1.00 -1.82 -23.88
CA ALA A 158 2.28 -1.63 -24.57
C ALA A 158 3.15 -2.90 -24.59
N LEU A 159 3.04 -3.76 -23.58
CA LEU A 159 3.74 -5.04 -23.52
C LEU A 159 3.10 -6.10 -24.41
N ASP A 160 1.76 -6.11 -24.51
CA ASP A 160 1.02 -6.99 -25.42
C ASP A 160 1.34 -6.67 -26.89
N ASP A 161 1.49 -5.38 -27.22
CA ASP A 161 1.80 -4.89 -28.56
C ASP A 161 3.30 -5.01 -28.94
N ASP A 162 4.20 -5.36 -28.00
CA ASP A 162 5.66 -5.41 -28.26
C ASP A 162 6.15 -6.83 -28.52
N ASP A 163 6.04 -7.26 -29.78
CA ASP A 163 6.45 -8.60 -30.24
C ASP A 163 7.95 -8.88 -30.15
N ASP A 164 8.80 -7.85 -30.12
CA ASP A 164 10.25 -8.02 -30.09
C ASP A 164 10.80 -8.22 -28.68
N LEU A 165 10.00 -7.96 -27.64
CA LEU A 165 10.43 -8.14 -26.26
C LEU A 165 10.54 -9.63 -25.93
N ALA A 166 11.69 -10.03 -25.36
CA ALA A 166 11.93 -11.40 -24.93
C ALA A 166 10.79 -11.92 -24.03
N PRO A 167 10.26 -13.14 -24.27
CA PRO A 167 9.07 -13.63 -23.58
C PRO A 167 9.15 -13.56 -22.05
N ASP A 168 10.29 -13.95 -21.48
CA ASP A 168 10.49 -13.92 -20.02
C ASP A 168 10.46 -12.51 -19.45
N LEU A 169 11.02 -11.54 -20.18
CA LEU A 169 11.02 -10.14 -19.78
C LEU A 169 9.62 -9.51 -19.95
N ARG A 170 8.91 -9.87 -21.02
CA ARG A 170 7.52 -9.46 -21.23
C ARG A 170 6.64 -9.94 -20.09
N LEU A 171 6.75 -11.23 -19.72
CA LEU A 171 6.01 -11.81 -18.61
C LEU A 171 6.35 -11.12 -17.28
N LEU A 172 7.63 -10.85 -17.04
CA LEU A 172 8.09 -10.18 -15.82
C LEU A 172 7.50 -8.77 -15.67
N LEU A 173 7.58 -7.95 -16.72
CA LEU A 173 7.02 -6.59 -16.73
C LEU A 173 5.49 -6.60 -16.71
N LEU A 174 4.87 -7.58 -17.37
CA LEU A 174 3.42 -7.75 -17.37
C LEU A 174 2.91 -8.09 -15.96
N ASN A 175 3.57 -9.03 -15.28
CA ASN A 175 3.24 -9.37 -13.90
C ASN A 175 3.38 -8.15 -12.98
N GLN A 176 4.42 -7.33 -13.17
CA GLN A 176 4.58 -6.11 -12.37
C GLN A 176 3.46 -5.10 -12.65
N ALA A 177 3.07 -4.89 -13.91
CA ALA A 177 1.98 -3.98 -14.27
C ALA A 177 0.63 -4.46 -13.70
N LEU A 178 0.36 -5.78 -13.80
CA LEU A 178 -0.83 -6.39 -13.22
C LEU A 178 -0.84 -6.29 -11.69
N ALA A 179 0.32 -6.42 -11.03
CA ALA A 179 0.44 -6.24 -9.58
C ALA A 179 0.09 -4.81 -9.16
N PHE A 180 0.56 -3.78 -9.88
CA PHE A 180 0.14 -2.40 -9.62
C PHE A 180 -1.36 -2.21 -9.79
N ARG A 181 -1.93 -2.73 -10.88
CA ARG A 181 -3.37 -2.64 -11.13
C ARG A 181 -4.18 -3.32 -10.00
N GLN A 182 -3.71 -4.47 -9.53
CA GLN A 182 -4.35 -5.19 -8.44
C GLN A 182 -4.23 -4.43 -7.11
N ALA A 183 -3.02 -3.94 -6.77
CA ALA A 183 -2.78 -3.12 -5.58
C ALA A 183 -3.67 -1.87 -5.56
N VAL A 184 -3.86 -1.24 -6.72
CA VAL A 184 -4.79 -0.13 -6.87
C VAL A 184 -6.24 -0.60 -6.63
N SER A 185 -6.66 -1.65 -7.33
CA SER A 185 -8.04 -2.13 -7.30
C SER A 185 -8.48 -2.57 -5.90
N LEU A 186 -7.55 -3.09 -5.10
CA LEU A 186 -7.82 -3.63 -3.77
C LEU A 186 -7.50 -2.66 -2.63
N SER A 187 -7.13 -1.41 -2.89
CA SER A 187 -6.68 -0.48 -1.83
C SER A 187 -7.71 -0.18 -0.75
N ARG A 188 -9.00 -0.36 -1.03
CA ARG A 188 -10.04 -0.27 0.01
C ARG A 188 -9.81 -1.25 1.15
N ALA A 189 -9.29 -2.44 0.84
CA ALA A 189 -8.97 -3.48 1.81
C ALA A 189 -7.46 -3.58 2.08
N GLY A 190 -6.63 -3.71 1.04
CA GLY A 190 -5.18 -3.86 1.15
C GLY A 190 -4.43 -2.59 1.52
N GLY A 191 -5.07 -1.43 1.38
CA GLY A 191 -4.47 -0.12 1.67
C GLY A 191 -3.67 0.44 0.50
N ILE A 192 -3.33 1.72 0.60
CA ILE A 192 -2.47 2.39 -0.38
C ILE A 192 -1.01 1.95 -0.28
N GLU A 193 -0.65 1.35 0.87
CA GLU A 193 0.67 0.83 1.20
C GLU A 193 1.13 -0.21 0.18
N ALA A 194 0.19 -1.03 -0.30
CA ALA A 194 0.42 -2.01 -1.35
C ALA A 194 0.99 -1.37 -2.63
N VAL A 195 0.54 -0.17 -3.00
CA VAL A 195 1.03 0.53 -4.21
C VAL A 195 2.50 0.92 -4.09
N GLY A 196 2.94 1.39 -2.92
CA GLY A 196 4.36 1.69 -2.70
C GLY A 196 5.22 0.43 -2.52
N LEU A 197 4.67 -0.66 -1.99
CA LEU A 197 5.37 -1.96 -2.01
C LEU A 197 5.60 -2.43 -3.45
N GLU A 198 4.62 -2.28 -4.34
CA GLU A 198 4.81 -2.58 -5.76
C GLU A 198 5.80 -1.61 -6.43
N ARG A 199 5.82 -0.34 -6.02
CA ARG A 199 6.87 0.61 -6.43
C ARG A 199 8.25 0.10 -6.06
N ASP A 200 8.46 -0.27 -4.81
CA ASP A 200 9.75 -0.73 -4.31
C ASP A 200 10.18 -2.04 -4.99
N ARG A 201 9.23 -2.95 -5.26
CA ARG A 201 9.48 -4.15 -6.06
C ARG A 201 9.87 -3.83 -7.50
N ALA A 202 9.18 -2.90 -8.16
CA ALA A 202 9.50 -2.50 -9.53
C ALA A 202 10.89 -1.84 -9.63
N VAL A 203 11.25 -0.99 -8.66
CA VAL A 203 12.60 -0.42 -8.56
C VAL A 203 13.63 -1.52 -8.30
N GLY A 204 13.37 -2.40 -7.34
CA GLY A 204 14.23 -3.55 -7.05
C GLY A 204 14.43 -4.45 -8.27
N LEU A 205 13.38 -4.68 -9.05
CA LEU A 205 13.43 -5.45 -10.30
C LEU A 205 14.41 -4.82 -11.31
N ILE A 206 14.31 -3.51 -11.50
CA ILE A 206 15.18 -2.77 -12.40
C ILE A 206 16.64 -2.84 -11.95
N VAL A 207 16.89 -2.64 -10.65
CA VAL A 207 18.24 -2.61 -10.07
C VAL A 207 18.88 -4.00 -10.07
N ALA A 208 18.11 -5.04 -9.72
CA ALA A 208 18.61 -6.40 -9.56
C ALA A 208 18.81 -7.16 -10.88
N HIS A 209 18.15 -6.73 -11.96
CA HIS A 209 18.20 -7.41 -13.25
C HIS A 209 18.78 -6.53 -14.37
N PRO A 210 20.10 -6.58 -14.64
CA PRO A 210 20.75 -5.77 -15.67
C PRO A 210 20.17 -5.94 -17.07
N THR A 211 19.62 -7.12 -17.37
CA THR A 211 18.93 -7.41 -18.64
C THR A 211 17.64 -6.59 -18.79
N VAL A 212 16.86 -6.40 -17.72
CA VAL A 212 15.68 -5.53 -17.69
C VAL A 212 16.10 -4.10 -18.03
N ALA A 213 17.15 -3.59 -17.38
CA ALA A 213 17.65 -2.24 -17.61
C ALA A 213 18.19 -2.03 -19.05
N ALA A 214 18.90 -3.02 -19.60
CA ALA A 214 19.40 -2.96 -20.97
C ALA A 214 18.26 -2.94 -22.01
N GLU A 215 17.22 -3.74 -21.82
CA GLU A 215 16.08 -3.79 -22.74
C GLU A 215 15.20 -2.55 -22.63
N LEU A 216 14.96 -2.02 -21.42
CA LEU A 216 14.27 -0.76 -21.24
C LEU A 216 15.02 0.43 -21.90
N ARG A 217 16.36 0.41 -21.92
CA ARG A 217 17.14 1.40 -22.68
C ARG A 217 16.89 1.32 -24.19
N ARG A 218 16.74 0.10 -24.74
CA ARG A 218 16.44 -0.13 -26.16
C ARG A 218 14.98 0.18 -26.52
N LYS A 219 14.07 0.14 -25.54
CA LYS A 219 12.63 0.35 -25.69
C LYS A 219 12.17 1.61 -24.95
N PRO A 220 12.46 2.82 -25.47
CA PRO A 220 12.22 4.09 -24.76
C PRO A 220 10.75 4.33 -24.41
N LYS A 221 9.80 3.84 -25.22
CA LYS A 221 8.36 3.95 -24.92
C LYS A 221 7.96 3.16 -23.67
N LEU A 222 8.43 1.92 -23.54
CA LEU A 222 8.20 1.08 -22.36
C LEU A 222 8.86 1.69 -21.12
N ARG A 223 10.10 2.18 -21.28
CA ARG A 223 10.82 2.87 -20.21
C ARG A 223 10.06 4.08 -19.68
N ILE A 224 9.58 4.95 -20.57
CA ILE A 224 8.83 6.16 -20.17
C ILE A 224 7.57 5.78 -19.40
N LYS A 225 6.82 4.76 -19.86
CA LYS A 225 5.61 4.29 -19.17
C LYS A 225 5.91 3.70 -17.79
N LEU A 226 6.92 2.84 -17.69
CA LEU A 226 7.32 2.23 -16.41
C LEU A 226 7.82 3.28 -15.42
N LEU A 227 8.63 4.25 -15.86
CA LEU A 227 9.08 5.35 -15.01
C LEU A 227 7.91 6.23 -14.55
N ALA A 228 6.99 6.58 -15.45
CA ALA A 228 5.79 7.33 -15.09
C ALA A 228 4.95 6.57 -14.05
N LEU A 229 4.82 5.25 -14.19
CA LEU A 229 4.11 4.40 -13.23
C LEU A 229 4.80 4.40 -11.86
N ILE A 230 6.12 4.22 -11.83
CA ILE A 230 6.92 4.26 -10.60
C ILE A 230 6.82 5.64 -9.92
N ALA A 231 6.89 6.72 -10.68
CA ALA A 231 6.78 8.08 -10.16
C ALA A 231 5.38 8.35 -9.57
N ALA A 232 4.31 7.98 -10.29
CA ALA A 232 2.94 8.10 -9.80
C ALA A 232 2.72 7.27 -8.53
N ALA A 233 3.21 6.03 -8.51
CA ALA A 233 3.19 5.19 -7.32
C ALA A 233 4.04 5.77 -6.18
N GLY A 234 5.10 6.52 -6.49
CA GLY A 234 5.89 7.29 -5.53
C GLY A 234 5.12 8.42 -4.84
N VAL A 235 4.24 9.11 -5.56
CA VAL A 235 3.34 10.12 -4.98
C VAL A 235 2.35 9.46 -4.03
N VAL A 236 1.71 8.36 -4.46
CA VAL A 236 0.83 7.57 -3.56
C VAL A 236 1.61 7.06 -2.35
N ALA A 237 2.84 6.60 -2.57
CA ALA A 237 3.72 6.12 -1.53
C ALA A 237 4.08 7.19 -0.52
N SER A 238 4.25 8.46 -0.92
CA SER A 238 4.59 9.56 -0.02
C SER A 238 3.53 9.89 1.02
N ALA A 239 2.28 9.43 0.83
CA ALA A 239 1.24 9.51 1.86
C ALA A 239 1.48 8.51 3.01
N PHE A 240 2.50 7.63 2.91
CA PHE A 240 2.96 6.76 3.97
C PHE A 240 4.50 6.68 4.01
N ASN A 241 5.09 6.27 5.13
CA ASN A 241 6.54 6.15 5.23
C ASN A 241 7.04 4.91 4.44
N SER A 242 7.18 5.01 3.11
CA SER A 242 7.80 3.95 2.29
C SER A 242 9.31 3.87 2.53
N VAL A 243 9.87 2.66 2.57
CA VAL A 243 11.27 2.36 2.96
C VAL A 243 12.31 3.05 2.05
N ILE A 244 12.00 3.26 0.78
CA ILE A 244 12.84 4.07 -0.11
C ILE A 244 12.32 5.51 -0.08
N GLU A 245 13.06 6.36 0.65
CA GLU A 245 12.72 7.77 0.89
C GLU A 245 12.91 8.65 -0.36
N SER A 246 11.79 9.22 -0.83
CA SER A 246 11.64 10.23 -1.91
C SER A 246 11.68 9.72 -3.36
N ALA A 247 10.75 10.24 -4.17
CA ALA A 247 10.70 10.04 -5.62
C ALA A 247 12.01 10.50 -6.30
N GLU A 248 12.68 11.52 -5.74
CA GLU A 248 13.97 12.03 -6.22
C GLU A 248 15.11 11.00 -6.07
N LYS A 249 15.16 10.24 -4.97
CA LYS A 249 16.14 9.15 -4.81
C LYS A 249 15.82 7.97 -5.74
N VAL A 250 14.54 7.69 -6.00
CA VAL A 250 14.11 6.65 -6.95
C VAL A 250 14.48 7.02 -8.38
N ASP A 251 14.20 8.25 -8.81
CA ASP A 251 14.56 8.76 -10.13
C ASP A 251 16.09 8.80 -10.30
N HIS A 252 16.84 9.13 -9.25
CA HIS A 252 18.29 9.08 -9.26
C HIS A 252 18.83 7.63 -9.35
N LEU A 253 18.30 6.69 -8.54
CA LEU A 253 18.67 5.27 -8.58
C LEU A 253 18.39 4.63 -9.94
N VAL A 254 17.18 4.85 -10.46
CA VAL A 254 16.82 4.34 -11.79
C VAL A 254 17.62 5.05 -12.87
N GLY A 255 17.88 6.35 -12.73
CA GLY A 255 18.76 7.13 -13.61
C GLY A 255 20.17 6.55 -13.70
N ILE A 256 20.78 6.18 -12.56
CA ILE A 256 22.10 5.54 -12.50
C ILE A 256 22.08 4.18 -13.21
N VAL A 257 21.07 3.34 -12.93
CA VAL A 257 20.97 2.00 -13.53
C VAL A 257 20.66 2.04 -15.04
N MET A 258 19.98 3.09 -15.48
CA MET A 258 19.59 3.32 -16.87
C MET A 258 20.58 4.17 -17.67
N ALA A 259 21.65 4.67 -17.04
CA ALA A 259 22.73 5.35 -17.75
C ALA A 259 23.53 4.36 -18.61
N GLU A 260 24.10 4.83 -19.72
CA GLU A 260 25.03 4.01 -20.50
C GLU A 260 26.31 3.74 -19.68
N PRO A 261 26.88 2.52 -19.75
CA PRO A 261 28.11 2.19 -19.02
C PRO A 261 29.33 3.03 -19.45
N ASP A 262 29.22 3.81 -20.53
CA ASP A 262 30.28 4.66 -21.07
C ASP A 262 30.13 6.16 -20.73
N ASP A 263 29.20 6.56 -19.84
CA ASP A 263 29.14 7.95 -19.34
C ASP A 263 29.84 8.10 -17.97
N PRO A 264 31.13 8.52 -17.92
CA PRO A 264 31.91 8.59 -16.69
C PRO A 264 31.42 9.66 -15.69
N LYS A 265 30.38 10.43 -16.04
CA LYS A 265 29.80 11.44 -15.14
C LYS A 265 28.73 10.89 -14.19
N ALA A 266 28.10 9.76 -14.50
CA ALA A 266 27.01 9.21 -13.69
C ALA A 266 27.48 8.57 -12.37
N VAL A 267 28.77 8.23 -12.25
CA VAL A 267 29.36 7.59 -11.05
C VAL A 267 29.91 8.61 -10.04
N THR A 268 30.10 9.87 -10.46
CA THR A 268 30.73 10.91 -9.63
C THR A 268 29.79 11.66 -8.68
N ASP A 269 28.47 11.46 -8.78
CA ASP A 269 27.46 12.13 -7.93
C ASP A 269 26.97 11.26 -6.76
N LEU A 270 27.78 10.31 -6.30
CA LEU A 270 27.54 9.68 -5.00
C LEU A 270 27.70 10.74 -3.90
N PRO A 271 26.68 11.01 -3.06
CA PRO A 271 26.92 11.77 -1.83
C PRO A 271 27.97 11.00 -1.01
N PRO A 272 28.95 11.67 -0.39
CA PRO A 272 29.93 10.98 0.42
C PRO A 272 29.20 10.17 1.49
N SER A 273 29.49 8.86 1.53
CA SER A 273 29.06 7.98 2.61
C SER A 273 29.37 8.65 3.93
N SER A 274 28.34 9.02 4.69
CA SER A 274 28.49 9.50 6.06
C SER A 274 28.76 8.32 6.99
N GLU A 275 29.80 7.56 6.68
CA GLU A 275 30.36 6.52 7.54
C GLU A 275 31.88 6.65 7.51
N GLU A 276 32.40 7.67 8.19
CA GLU A 276 33.73 7.59 8.80
C GLU A 276 33.92 8.67 9.89
N GLY A 277 34.13 8.22 11.12
CA GLY A 277 34.95 8.97 12.08
C GLY A 277 34.26 9.58 13.30
N ALA A 278 33.91 8.75 14.29
CA ALA A 278 34.16 9.09 15.68
C ALA A 278 34.69 7.86 16.42
N ALA A 279 36.00 7.66 16.32
CA ALA A 279 36.70 6.75 17.22
C ALA A 279 36.52 7.23 18.67
N PRO A 280 36.21 6.36 19.64
CA PRO A 280 36.15 6.75 21.03
C PRO A 280 37.55 7.09 21.55
N SER A 281 37.75 8.34 21.96
CA SER A 281 38.93 8.78 22.69
C SER A 281 39.11 7.94 23.96
N ALA A 282 40.26 7.29 24.08
CA ALA A 282 40.66 6.54 25.27
C ALA A 282 40.76 7.47 26.50
N PRO A 283 40.43 6.99 27.71
CA PRO A 283 40.54 7.78 28.93
C PRO A 283 42.01 7.98 29.31
N ALA A 284 42.40 9.23 29.56
CA ALA A 284 43.69 9.54 30.15
C ALA A 284 43.74 8.97 31.58
N ALA A 285 44.78 8.17 31.84
CA ALA A 285 45.08 7.62 33.15
C ALA A 285 45.41 8.74 34.16
N PRO A 286 45.08 8.57 35.45
CA PRO A 286 45.45 9.51 36.49
C PRO A 286 46.89 9.24 36.94
N THR A 287 47.66 10.29 37.21
CA THR A 287 48.91 10.18 37.97
C THR A 287 49.26 11.55 38.57
N PRO A 288 50.07 11.58 39.63
CA PRO A 288 49.71 11.68 41.05
C PRO A 288 49.74 13.11 41.63
#